data_AF-A0A2S8ZJ45-F1
#
_entry.id   AF-A0A2S8ZJ45-F1
#
_cell.length_a   1.000
_cell.length_b   1.000
_cell.length_c   1.000
_cell.angle_alpha   90.00
_cell.angle_beta   90.00
_cell.angle_gamma   90.00
#
_symmetry.space_group_name_H-M   'P 1'
#
loop_
_entity.id
_entity.type
_entity.pdbx_description
1 polymer ?
#
loop_
_entity_poly.entity_id
_entity_poly.type
_entity_poly.pdbx_seq_one_letter_code
_entity_poly.pdbx_strand_id
1 'polypeptide(L)' 'MTPLDYSEETYSVYFEIFPTVKEDVKKIIDNYIGEDRFIVEKEYGLVYKVEIQSIPEIVRELTTKNHAIYGVIPDYIFQD' A
#
# COMPACT_ATOMS: atom_id res chain seq x y z
N MET A 1 17.04 -18.42 7.10
CA MET A 1 16.67 -17.24 6.31
C MET A 1 15.97 -17.71 5.05
N THR A 2 14.72 -18.12 5.21
CA THR A 2 13.76 -18.20 4.12
C THR A 2 13.10 -16.83 3.94
N PRO A 3 12.46 -16.54 2.80
CA PRO A 3 11.60 -15.38 2.66
C PRO A 3 10.40 -15.34 3.65
N LEU A 4 10.18 -16.38 4.46
CA LEU A 4 9.18 -16.39 5.54
C LEU A 4 9.77 -15.93 6.88
N ASP A 5 11.09 -15.70 6.95
CA ASP A 5 11.76 -15.18 8.14
C ASP A 5 11.75 -13.63 8.18
N TYR A 6 10.91 -12.98 7.37
CA TYR A 6 10.73 -11.52 7.42
C TYR A 6 9.88 -11.13 8.62
N SER A 7 10.13 -9.92 9.11
CA SER A 7 9.39 -9.33 10.23
C SER A 7 7.89 -9.30 9.95
N GLU A 8 7.09 -9.66 10.97
CA GLU A 8 5.64 -9.39 10.99
C GLU A 8 5.33 -7.92 11.34
N GLU A 9 6.37 -7.10 11.51
CA GLU A 9 6.22 -5.66 11.74
C GLU A 9 5.56 -4.99 10.54
N THR A 10 4.58 -4.15 10.84
CA THR A 10 3.87 -3.35 9.85
C THR A 10 4.16 -1.88 10.01
N TYR A 11 4.23 -1.19 8.89
CA TYR A 11 4.48 0.23 8.80
C TYR A 11 3.27 0.94 8.22
N SER A 12 2.98 2.16 8.68
CA SER A 12 1.97 3.00 8.03
C SER A 12 2.54 3.53 6.73
N VAL A 13 1.96 3.13 5.60
CA VAL A 13 2.44 3.43 4.25
C VAL A 13 1.33 4.11 3.46
N TYR A 14 1.66 5.25 2.87
CA TYR A 14 0.84 5.98 1.94
C TYR A 14 1.18 5.58 0.50
N PHE A 15 0.17 5.10 -0.23
CA PHE A 15 0.23 4.84 -1.66
C PHE A 15 -0.40 6.02 -2.40
N GLU A 16 0.44 6.85 -2.99
CA GLU A 16 0.01 7.97 -3.82
C GLU A 16 -0.33 7.48 -5.22
N ILE A 17 -1.59 7.68 -5.62
CA ILE A 17 -2.19 7.13 -6.84
C ILE A 17 -3.16 8.12 -7.46
N PHE A 18 -3.59 7.85 -8.69
CA PHE A 18 -4.56 8.71 -9.35
C PHE A 18 -5.94 8.60 -8.67
N PRO A 19 -6.65 9.71 -8.37
CA PRO A 19 -7.86 9.65 -7.54
C PRO A 19 -8.97 8.74 -8.07
N THR A 20 -9.10 8.61 -9.39
CA THR A 20 -10.18 7.81 -10.00
C THR A 20 -9.96 6.30 -9.92
N VAL A 21 -8.78 5.83 -9.52
CA VAL A 21 -8.47 4.40 -9.40
C VAL A 21 -8.47 3.91 -7.95
N LYS A 22 -8.78 4.78 -6.97
CA LYS A 22 -8.70 4.47 -5.53
C LYS A 22 -9.43 3.18 -5.15
N GLU A 23 -10.66 3.00 -5.61
CA GLU A 23 -11.46 1.78 -5.31
C GLU A 23 -10.81 0.49 -5.82
N ASP A 24 -10.25 0.52 -7.03
CA ASP A 24 -9.62 -0.67 -7.61
C ASP A 24 -8.27 -0.95 -6.95
N VAL A 25 -7.49 0.09 -6.65
CA VAL A 25 -6.25 -0.04 -5.88
C VAL A 25 -6.53 -0.55 -4.47
N LYS A 26 -7.59 -0.05 -3.82
CA LYS A 26 -8.01 -0.50 -2.49
C LYS A 26 -8.24 -2.01 -2.48
N LYS A 27 -9.05 -2.53 -3.42
CA LYS A 27 -9.31 -3.97 -3.56
C LYS A 27 -8.03 -4.78 -3.77
N ILE A 28 -7.09 -4.26 -4.58
CA ILE A 28 -5.81 -4.94 -4.82
C ILE A 28 -5.02 -5.03 -3.53
N ILE A 29 -4.87 -3.93 -2.80
CA ILE A 29 -4.13 -3.92 -1.53
C ILE A 29 -4.82 -4.83 -0.51
N ASP A 30 -6.15 -4.74 -0.37
CA ASP A 30 -6.93 -5.56 0.55
C ASP A 30 -6.75 -7.07 0.27
N ASN A 31 -6.58 -7.49 -0.99
CA ASN A 31 -6.30 -8.89 -1.35
C ASN A 31 -4.93 -9.40 -0.87
N TYR A 32 -3.94 -8.51 -0.66
CA TYR A 32 -2.61 -8.90 -0.17
C TYR A 32 -2.55 -8.93 1.35
N ILE A 33 -3.10 -7.91 2.01
CA ILE A 33 -2.84 -7.66 3.44
C ILE A 33 -4.09 -7.64 4.32
N GLY A 34 -5.29 -7.67 3.73
CA GLY A 34 -6.57 -7.64 4.45
C GLY A 34 -7.15 -6.23 4.61
N GLU A 35 -8.49 -6.16 4.63
CA GLU A 35 -9.24 -4.91 4.78
C GLU A 35 -9.03 -4.24 6.16
N ASP A 36 -8.71 -5.03 7.19
CA ASP A 36 -8.45 -4.58 8.56
C ASP A 36 -7.16 -3.74 8.68
N ARG A 37 -6.32 -3.75 7.64
CA ARG A 37 -5.09 -2.96 7.56
C ARG A 37 -5.29 -1.57 6.97
N PHE A 38 -6.47 -1.26 6.43
CA PHE A 38 -6.79 0.06 5.92
C PHE A 38 -6.88 1.08 7.06
N ILE A 39 -6.18 2.19 6.93
CA ILE A 39 -6.19 3.27 7.92
C ILE A 39 -7.13 4.39 7.47
N VAL A 40 -6.83 4.98 6.31
CA VAL A 40 -7.55 6.18 5.84
C VAL A 40 -7.35 6.41 4.34
N GLU A 41 -8.36 6.99 3.69
CA GLU A 41 -8.26 7.54 2.35
C GLU A 41 -7.87 9.02 2.41
N LYS A 42 -6.91 9.43 1.57
CA LYS A 42 -6.53 10.83 1.34
C LYS A 42 -6.95 11.25 -0.07
N GLU A 43 -6.85 12.55 -0.36
CA GLU A 43 -7.23 13.12 -1.67
C GLU A 43 -6.57 12.37 -2.85
N TYR A 44 -5.27 12.10 -2.75
CA TYR A 44 -4.45 11.49 -3.79
C TYR A 44 -3.93 10.09 -3.45
N GLY A 45 -4.56 9.38 -2.51
CA GLY A 45 -4.07 8.04 -2.18
C GLY A 45 -4.70 7.37 -0.98
N LEU A 46 -4.10 6.27 -0.57
CA LEU A 46 -4.60 5.39 0.50
C LEU A 46 -3.48 5.11 1.50
N VAL A 47 -3.83 5.04 2.79
CA VAL A 47 -2.91 4.70 3.86
C VAL A 47 -3.26 3.33 4.44
N TYR A 48 -2.25 2.46 4.54
CA TYR A 48 -2.36 1.09 5.04
C TYR A 48 -1.26 0.75 6.04
N LYS A 49 -1.52 -0.21 6.92
CA LYS A 49 -0.48 -0.93 7.65
C LYS A 49 0.05 -2.08 6.80
N VAL A 50 1.31 -2.02 6.38
CA VAL A 50 1.87 -2.97 5.42
C VAL A 50 3.18 -3.55 5.94
N GLU A 51 3.35 -4.86 5.83
CA GLU A 51 4.65 -5.51 5.99
C GLU A 51 5.57 -5.13 4.83
N ILE A 52 6.85 -4.86 5.09
CA ILE A 52 7.77 -4.34 4.05
C ILE A 52 7.89 -5.27 2.83
N GLN A 53 7.75 -6.58 3.03
CA GLN A 53 7.77 -7.60 1.98
C GLN A 53 6.54 -7.57 1.07
N SER A 54 5.41 -7.05 1.54
CA SER A 54 4.17 -6.98 0.75
C SER A 54 4.21 -5.80 -0.23
N ILE A 55 5.00 -4.76 0.06
CA ILE A 55 5.08 -3.53 -0.76
C ILE A 55 5.52 -3.83 -2.21
N PRO A 56 6.62 -4.56 -2.49
CA PRO A 56 7.02 -4.86 -3.86
C PRO A 56 5.96 -5.63 -4.65
N GLU A 57 5.25 -6.56 -4.01
CA GLU A 57 4.21 -7.36 -4.66
C GLU A 57 2.97 -6.54 -5.00
N ILE A 58 2.53 -5.69 -4.07
CA ILE A 58 1.45 -4.72 -4.30
C ILE A 58 1.83 -3.79 -5.47
N VAL A 59 3.02 -3.19 -5.44
CA VAL A 59 3.51 -2.27 -6.49
C VAL A 59 3.56 -2.98 -7.85
N ARG A 60 4.03 -4.22 -7.88
CA ARG A 60 4.10 -5.05 -9.09
C ARG A 60 2.70 -5.30 -9.67
N GLU A 61 1.73 -5.69 -8.84
CA GLU A 61 0.37 -5.95 -9.30
C GLU A 61 -0.32 -4.68 -9.81
N LEU A 62 -0.20 -3.58 -9.08
CA LEU A 62 -0.73 -2.28 -9.47
C LEU A 62 -0.17 -1.83 -10.82
N THR A 63 1.15 -1.94 -11.00
CA THR A 63 1.82 -1.61 -12.26
C THR A 63 1.36 -2.52 -13.40
N THR A 64 1.20 -3.82 -13.14
CA THR A 64 0.73 -4.80 -14.14
C THR A 64 -0.71 -4.51 -14.59
N LYS A 65 -1.54 -3.98 -13.69
CA LYS A 65 -2.91 -3.53 -13.97
C LYS A 65 -2.98 -2.10 -14.51
N ASN A 66 -1.83 -1.51 -14.86
CA ASN A 66 -1.71 -0.17 -15.43
C ASN A 66 -2.23 0.95 -14.50
N HIS A 67 -2.13 0.74 -13.18
CA HIS A 67 -2.34 1.79 -12.19
C HIS A 67 -1.02 2.53 -11.95
N ALA A 68 -1.01 3.84 -12.20
CA ALA A 68 0.14 4.69 -11.90
C ALA A 68 0.30 4.85 -10.38
N ILE A 69 1.52 4.67 -9.90
CA ILE A 69 1.92 4.91 -8.51
C ILE A 69 2.91 6.07 -8.52
N TYR A 70 2.51 7.19 -7.94
CA TYR A 70 3.36 8.40 -7.88
C TYR A 70 4.36 8.33 -6.72
N GLY A 71 3.99 7.62 -5.66
CA GLY A 71 4.84 7.45 -4.48
C GLY A 71 4.36 6.31 -3.59
N VAL A 72 5.31 5.65 -2.94
CA VAL A 72 5.07 4.74 -1.82
C VAL A 72 5.91 5.24 -0.66
N ILE A 73 5.26 5.91 0.29
CA ILE A 73 5.91 6.81 1.23
C ILE A 73 5.48 6.42 2.65
N PRO A 74 6.39 6.37 3.64
CA PRO A 74 6.00 6.23 5.03
C PRO A 74 5.06 7.36 5.47
N ASP A 75 3.93 7.03 6.08
CA ASP A 75 2.88 8.01 6.39
C ASP A 75 3.30 9.05 7.44
N TYR A 76 4.29 8.72 8.29
CA TYR A 76 4.82 9.66 9.29
C TYR A 76 5.47 10.91 8.65
N ILE A 77 5.82 10.87 7.37
CA ILE A 77 6.36 12.04 6.65
C ILE A 77 5.29 13.14 6.50
N PHE A 78 4.01 12.78 6.63
CA PHE A 78 2.87 13.71 6.54
C PHE A 78 2.32 14.11 7.92
N GLN A 79 2.98 13.72 9.02
CA GLN A 79 2.59 14.09 10.37
C GLN A 79 3.51 15.23 10.83
N ASP A 80 2.92 16.41 11.04
CA ASP A 80 3.62 17.62 11.53
C ASP A 80 4.15 17.45 12.97
#